data_AF-A0A9Q0W4H6-F1
#
_entry.id   AF-A0A9Q0W4H6-F1
#
_cell.length_a   1.000
_cell.length_b   1.000
_cell.length_c   1.000
_cell.angle_alpha   90.00
_cell.angle_beta   90.00
_cell.angle_gamma   90.00
#
_symmetry.space_group_name_H-M   'P 1'
#
loop_
_entity.id
_entity.type
_entity.pdbx_description
1 polymer ?
#
loop_
_entity_poly.entity_id
_entity_poly.type
_entity_poly.pdbx_seq_one_letter_code
_entity_poly.pdbx_strand_id
1 'polypeptide(L)'
;MQIVDPHTVDVDGKLYSARHILISVGGRPFIPDIPGSEYVIDSDAALDLPSKPKKIAIVGGGYIALEFAGIFNGLKSDVHVFIRQKKVLRGFDEEIRDFVAEQMSLRGIELHTEESPQAIIKSADGSLSLKTNKGTVEGFSHVMFATGRRPNTKNLGLESVGVKMTNNGAIEVDEYSCTSVPSIWAVGDVTDRINLTPVALMEGGAMAKTLFQNEPTKPDYRAVPSAVFSQPPIGQVGLTEEQATKEYGDIDVFTANFRPLKATLSGLPDRVFMKLIGFAVAIKAGLTKEDFDSIVGIHLTAAEEFVTMRTPTRKIREHPPAEGKTDHDVKAAAGV
;
A
#
# COMPACT_ATOMS: atom_id res chain seq x y z
N MET A 1 -5.61 -15.10 25.51
CA MET A 1 -5.20 -13.81 26.12
C MET A 1 -6.37 -12.84 26.12
N GLN A 2 -6.66 -12.16 27.22
CA GLN A 2 -7.67 -11.09 27.34
C GLN A 2 -7.19 -9.97 28.25
N ILE A 3 -7.57 -8.73 27.96
CA ILE A 3 -7.43 -7.61 28.89
C ILE A 3 -8.67 -7.62 29.78
N VAL A 4 -8.47 -7.81 31.09
CA VAL A 4 -9.58 -8.02 32.05
C VAL A 4 -9.91 -6.78 32.86
N ASP A 5 -8.95 -5.87 33.01
CA ASP A 5 -9.13 -4.52 33.57
C ASP A 5 -8.07 -3.56 32.99
N PRO A 6 -8.11 -2.24 33.28
CA PRO A 6 -7.17 -1.27 32.71
C PRO A 6 -5.66 -1.55 32.93
N HIS A 7 -5.30 -2.44 33.85
CA HIS A 7 -3.94 -2.74 34.24
C HIS A 7 -3.61 -4.25 34.26
N THR A 8 -4.54 -5.13 33.89
CA THR A 8 -4.35 -6.58 33.99
C THR A 8 -4.68 -7.31 32.69
N VAL A 9 -3.81 -8.24 32.32
CA VAL A 9 -3.98 -9.16 31.19
C VAL A 9 -4.00 -10.60 31.70
N ASP A 10 -4.99 -11.38 31.29
CA ASP A 10 -5.06 -12.83 31.46
C ASP A 10 -4.44 -13.53 30.25
N VAL A 11 -3.44 -14.37 30.49
CA VAL A 11 -2.87 -15.29 29.50
C VAL A 11 -3.01 -16.71 30.03
N ASP A 12 -3.92 -17.48 29.43
CA ASP A 12 -4.19 -18.88 29.73
C ASP A 12 -4.44 -19.17 31.23
N GLY A 13 -5.21 -18.28 31.88
CA GLY A 13 -5.58 -18.35 33.29
C GLY A 13 -4.57 -17.70 34.24
N LYS A 14 -3.44 -17.19 33.72
CA LYS A 14 -2.42 -16.48 34.51
C LYS A 14 -2.56 -14.98 34.31
N LEU A 15 -2.76 -14.27 35.43
CA LEU A 15 -2.89 -12.81 35.45
C LEU A 15 -1.53 -12.12 35.52
N TYR A 16 -1.36 -11.09 34.69
CA TYR A 16 -0.21 -10.20 34.65
C TYR A 16 -0.68 -8.75 34.79
N SER A 17 -0.13 -8.02 35.78
CA SER A 17 -0.45 -6.61 36.00
C SER A 17 0.66 -5.68 35.50
N ALA A 18 0.31 -4.56 34.88
CA ALA A 18 1.24 -3.54 34.40
C ALA A 18 0.67 -2.11 34.56
N ARG A 19 1.54 -1.12 34.75
CA ARG A 19 1.13 0.29 34.77
C ARG A 19 0.58 0.76 33.42
N HIS A 20 1.15 0.26 32.33
CA HIS A 20 0.72 0.53 30.97
C HIS A 20 0.61 -0.77 30.18
N ILE A 21 -0.40 -0.88 29.33
CA ILE A 21 -0.61 -2.00 28.41
C ILE A 21 -0.48 -1.46 26.98
N LEU A 22 0.38 -2.07 26.16
CA LEU A 22 0.49 -1.78 24.74
C LEU A 22 -0.14 -2.90 23.93
N ILE A 23 -1.10 -2.56 23.08
CA ILE A 23 -1.74 -3.48 22.14
C ILE A 23 -1.10 -3.33 20.76
N SER A 24 -0.38 -4.35 20.32
CA SER A 24 0.32 -4.39 19.02
C SER A 24 0.10 -5.73 18.29
N VAL A 25 -1.12 -6.26 18.39
CA VAL A 25 -1.53 -7.59 17.89
C VAL A 25 -1.70 -7.70 16.36
N GLY A 26 -1.40 -6.62 15.63
CA GLY A 26 -1.42 -6.55 14.17
C GLY A 26 -2.81 -6.72 13.55
N GLY A 27 -2.83 -7.16 12.29
CA GLY A 27 -4.03 -7.52 11.54
C GLY A 27 -3.99 -8.95 11.00
N ARG A 28 -5.15 -9.48 10.61
CA ARG A 28 -5.34 -10.83 10.03
C ARG A 28 -5.90 -10.74 8.61
N PRO A 29 -5.58 -11.70 7.71
CA PRO A 29 -6.22 -11.78 6.40
C PRO A 29 -7.74 -11.79 6.51
N PHE A 30 -8.41 -11.15 5.55
CA PHE A 30 -9.85 -11.19 5.43
C PHE A 30 -10.26 -12.02 4.22
N ILE A 31 -11.10 -13.02 4.48
CA ILE A 31 -11.77 -13.84 3.46
C ILE A 31 -13.27 -13.51 3.53
N PRO A 32 -13.88 -13.00 2.45
CA PRO A 32 -15.32 -12.77 2.37
C PRO A 32 -16.10 -14.08 2.55
N ASP A 33 -17.20 -14.01 3.27
CA ASP A 33 -18.13 -15.11 3.44
C ASP A 33 -18.95 -15.31 2.15
N ILE A 34 -18.48 -16.24 1.32
CA ILE A 34 -19.14 -16.71 0.11
C ILE A 34 -19.12 -18.24 0.08
N PRO A 35 -20.06 -18.90 -0.62
CA PRO A 35 -20.06 -20.36 -0.73
C PRO A 35 -18.73 -20.91 -1.25
N GLY A 36 -18.16 -21.88 -0.54
CA GLY A 36 -16.88 -22.50 -0.89
C GLY A 36 -15.64 -21.75 -0.41
N SER A 37 -15.80 -20.66 0.37
CA SER A 37 -14.67 -19.92 0.96
C SER A 37 -13.78 -20.80 1.86
N GLU A 38 -14.29 -21.92 2.38
CA GLU A 38 -13.51 -22.91 3.13
C GLU A 38 -12.44 -23.66 2.31
N TYR A 39 -12.50 -23.59 0.97
CA TYR A 39 -11.52 -24.23 0.08
C TYR A 39 -10.35 -23.33 -0.31
N VAL A 40 -10.38 -22.06 0.09
CA VAL A 40 -9.39 -21.06 -0.34
C VAL A 40 -8.23 -20.97 0.66
N ILE A 41 -7.14 -20.37 0.21
CA ILE A 41 -6.00 -20.01 1.06
C ILE A 41 -5.91 -18.48 1.19
N ASP A 42 -5.22 -18.00 2.20
CA ASP A 42 -4.85 -16.60 2.35
C ASP A 42 -3.34 -16.40 2.19
N SER A 43 -2.84 -15.20 2.49
CA SER A 43 -1.41 -14.89 2.44
C SER A 43 -0.57 -15.70 3.43
N ASP A 44 -1.15 -16.08 4.56
CA ASP A 44 -0.43 -16.81 5.61
C ASP A 44 -0.21 -18.25 5.12
N ALA A 45 -1.27 -18.93 4.67
CA ALA A 45 -1.20 -20.28 4.13
C ALA A 45 -0.40 -20.38 2.80
N ALA A 46 -0.38 -19.32 1.99
CA ALA A 46 0.37 -19.32 0.72
C ALA A 46 1.89 -19.47 0.90
N LEU A 47 2.43 -19.06 2.04
CA LEU A 47 3.87 -19.20 2.36
C LEU A 47 4.26 -20.63 2.76
N ASP A 48 3.30 -21.40 3.25
CA ASP A 48 3.51 -22.75 3.80
C ASP A 48 3.09 -23.87 2.83
N LEU A 49 2.78 -23.53 1.57
CA LEU A 49 2.37 -24.53 0.58
C LEU A 49 3.48 -25.56 0.35
N PRO A 50 3.17 -26.87 0.39
CA PRO A 50 4.18 -27.93 0.22
C PRO A 50 4.74 -27.99 -1.20
N SER A 51 4.03 -27.42 -2.18
CA SER A 51 4.45 -27.35 -3.57
C SER A 51 3.83 -26.15 -4.26
N LYS A 52 4.50 -25.61 -5.29
CA LYS A 52 3.96 -24.50 -6.08
C LYS A 52 2.62 -24.87 -6.74
N PRO A 53 1.64 -23.96 -6.81
CA PRO A 53 0.44 -24.15 -7.62
C PRO A 53 0.78 -24.40 -9.09
N LYS A 54 -0.04 -25.21 -9.78
CA LYS A 54 0.05 -25.35 -11.25
C LYS A 54 -0.66 -24.19 -11.94
N LYS A 55 -1.91 -23.95 -11.50
CA LYS A 55 -2.77 -22.83 -11.89
C LYS A 55 -3.39 -22.23 -10.63
N ILE A 56 -3.37 -20.91 -10.49
CA ILE A 56 -3.86 -20.21 -9.29
C ILE A 56 -4.72 -18.99 -9.65
N ALA A 57 -5.84 -18.86 -8.96
CA ALA A 57 -6.63 -17.62 -8.92
C ALA A 57 -6.23 -16.82 -7.68
N ILE A 58 -5.87 -15.56 -7.84
CA ILE A 58 -5.61 -14.62 -6.75
C ILE A 58 -6.71 -13.56 -6.77
N VAL A 59 -7.54 -13.54 -5.73
CA VAL A 59 -8.64 -12.61 -5.57
C VAL A 59 -8.17 -11.42 -4.73
N GLY A 60 -8.04 -10.26 -5.35
CA GLY A 60 -7.56 -9.04 -4.69
C GLY A 60 -6.68 -8.20 -5.61
N GLY A 61 -6.73 -6.88 -5.43
CA GLY A 61 -5.93 -5.92 -6.21
C GLY A 61 -4.95 -5.11 -5.38
N GLY A 62 -4.67 -5.52 -4.14
CA GLY A 62 -3.72 -4.85 -3.25
C GLY A 62 -2.27 -5.32 -3.48
N TYR A 63 -1.34 -4.74 -2.72
CA TYR A 63 0.09 -5.06 -2.81
C TYR A 63 0.37 -6.56 -2.61
N ILE A 64 -0.23 -7.19 -1.58
CA ILE A 64 -0.11 -8.64 -1.32
C ILE A 64 -0.49 -9.46 -2.56
N ALA A 65 -1.61 -9.11 -3.20
CA ALA A 65 -2.11 -9.86 -4.35
C ALA A 65 -1.11 -9.81 -5.52
N LEU A 66 -0.54 -8.63 -5.82
CA LEU A 66 0.40 -8.47 -6.93
C LEU A 66 1.78 -9.06 -6.63
N GLU A 67 2.23 -9.00 -5.38
CA GLU A 67 3.46 -9.65 -4.93
C GLU A 67 3.38 -11.17 -5.11
N PHE A 68 2.31 -11.80 -4.60
CA PHE A 68 2.09 -13.23 -4.79
C PHE A 68 1.86 -13.61 -6.27
N ALA A 69 1.19 -12.76 -7.05
CA ALA A 69 1.07 -12.98 -8.49
C ALA A 69 2.45 -13.01 -9.17
N GLY A 70 3.33 -12.07 -8.81
CA GLY A 70 4.72 -12.05 -9.28
C GLY A 70 5.52 -13.27 -8.82
N ILE A 71 5.37 -13.68 -7.56
CA ILE A 71 6.04 -14.89 -7.00
C ILE A 71 5.62 -16.14 -7.79
N PHE A 72 4.31 -16.41 -7.88
CA PHE A 72 3.82 -17.62 -8.51
C PHE A 72 4.07 -17.65 -10.02
N ASN A 73 4.01 -16.49 -10.70
CA ASN A 73 4.38 -16.38 -12.10
C ASN A 73 5.89 -16.60 -12.32
N GLY A 74 6.73 -16.05 -11.44
CA GLY A 74 8.18 -16.32 -11.43
C GLY A 74 8.50 -17.81 -11.27
N LEU A 75 7.71 -18.51 -10.45
CA LEU A 75 7.73 -19.97 -10.28
C LEU A 75 7.01 -20.75 -11.39
N LYS A 76 6.64 -20.09 -12.50
CA LYS A 76 6.01 -20.70 -13.69
C LYS A 76 4.66 -21.35 -13.39
N SER A 77 3.85 -20.73 -12.56
CA SER A 77 2.44 -21.08 -12.40
C SER A 77 1.62 -20.32 -13.44
N ASP A 78 0.48 -20.88 -13.86
CA ASP A 78 -0.54 -20.15 -14.59
C ASP A 78 -1.33 -19.27 -13.60
N VAL A 79 -1.21 -17.95 -13.72
CA VAL A 79 -1.67 -16.99 -12.69
C VAL A 79 -2.77 -16.10 -13.24
N HIS A 80 -3.92 -16.15 -12.59
CA HIS A 80 -5.04 -15.24 -12.83
C HIS A 80 -5.25 -14.35 -11.61
N VAL A 81 -5.37 -13.04 -11.80
CA VAL A 81 -5.69 -12.09 -10.72
C VAL A 81 -7.07 -11.49 -10.97
N PHE A 82 -7.98 -11.66 -10.01
CA PHE A 82 -9.35 -11.16 -10.07
C PHE A 82 -9.50 -9.94 -9.18
N ILE A 83 -9.96 -8.84 -9.76
CA ILE A 83 -10.21 -7.59 -9.03
C ILE A 83 -11.60 -7.06 -9.31
N ARG A 84 -12.29 -6.61 -8.26
CA ARG A 84 -13.61 -5.97 -8.39
C ARG A 84 -13.57 -4.58 -9.04
N GLN A 85 -12.39 -3.97 -9.12
CA GLN A 85 -12.21 -2.60 -9.63
C GLN A 85 -11.63 -2.62 -11.04
N LYS A 86 -11.66 -1.46 -11.70
CA LYS A 86 -11.04 -1.29 -13.02
C LYS A 86 -9.52 -1.45 -13.00
N LYS A 87 -8.85 -1.02 -11.92
CA LYS A 87 -7.38 -1.01 -11.80
C LYS A 87 -6.93 -1.55 -10.44
N VAL A 88 -5.78 -2.22 -10.43
CA VAL A 88 -5.07 -2.67 -9.23
C VAL A 88 -4.54 -1.49 -8.40
N LEU A 89 -4.02 -1.76 -7.19
CA LEU A 89 -3.35 -0.82 -6.29
C LEU A 89 -4.11 0.49 -6.05
N ARG A 90 -5.38 0.39 -5.65
CA ARG A 90 -6.19 1.56 -5.27
C ARG A 90 -5.44 2.44 -4.26
N GLY A 91 -5.36 3.73 -4.54
CA GLY A 91 -4.66 4.72 -3.70
C GLY A 91 -3.22 5.02 -4.13
N PHE A 92 -2.69 4.28 -5.11
CA PHE A 92 -1.45 4.64 -5.82
C PHE A 92 -1.78 5.59 -6.98
N ASP A 93 -0.75 6.24 -7.51
CA ASP A 93 -0.84 7.13 -8.68
C ASP A 93 -1.43 6.40 -9.90
N GLU A 94 -2.34 7.05 -10.62
CA GLU A 94 -3.10 6.41 -11.70
C GLU A 94 -2.23 5.88 -12.84
N GLU A 95 -1.16 6.59 -13.24
CA GLU A 95 -0.26 6.13 -14.32
C GLU A 95 0.61 4.96 -13.87
N ILE A 96 1.04 4.96 -12.61
CA ILE A 96 1.80 3.84 -12.02
C ILE A 96 0.96 2.56 -12.02
N ARG A 97 -0.34 2.69 -11.72
CA ARG A 97 -1.28 1.56 -11.68
C ARG A 97 -1.52 0.97 -13.07
N ASP A 98 -1.65 1.82 -14.09
CA ASP A 98 -1.78 1.37 -15.47
C ASP A 98 -0.49 0.69 -15.95
N PHE A 99 0.66 1.32 -15.67
CA PHE A 99 1.96 0.80 -16.06
C PHE A 99 2.24 -0.59 -15.46
N VAL A 100 2.03 -0.77 -14.15
CA VAL A 100 2.29 -2.08 -13.53
C VAL A 100 1.34 -3.17 -14.04
N ALA A 101 0.07 -2.84 -14.28
CA ALA A 101 -0.90 -3.78 -14.82
C ALA A 101 -0.50 -4.25 -16.23
N GLU A 102 -0.06 -3.31 -17.09
CA GLU A 102 0.45 -3.62 -18.42
C GLU A 102 1.69 -4.53 -18.35
N GLN A 103 2.68 -4.16 -17.54
CA GLN A 103 3.93 -4.92 -17.42
C GLN A 103 3.71 -6.33 -16.82
N MET A 104 2.79 -6.49 -15.86
CA MET A 104 2.42 -7.80 -15.33
C MET A 104 1.71 -8.66 -16.39
N SER A 105 0.83 -8.07 -17.18
CA SER A 105 0.13 -8.77 -18.27
C SER A 105 1.10 -9.22 -19.36
N LEU A 106 2.06 -8.38 -19.75
CA LEU A 106 3.14 -8.73 -20.69
C LEU A 106 4.01 -9.90 -20.19
N ARG A 107 4.06 -10.12 -18.87
CA ARG A 107 4.78 -11.24 -18.24
C ARG A 107 3.92 -12.50 -18.09
N GLY A 108 2.70 -12.51 -18.63
CA GLY A 108 1.81 -13.69 -18.65
C GLY A 108 0.86 -13.80 -17.46
N ILE A 109 0.72 -12.76 -16.64
CA ILE A 109 -0.31 -12.73 -15.59
C ILE A 109 -1.63 -12.28 -16.19
N GLU A 110 -2.68 -13.07 -16.05
CA GLU A 110 -4.00 -12.74 -16.60
C GLU A 110 -4.80 -11.88 -15.61
N LEU A 111 -5.10 -10.63 -15.96
CA LEU A 111 -5.86 -9.71 -15.11
C LEU A 111 -7.34 -9.71 -15.48
N HIS A 112 -8.19 -10.12 -14.54
CA HIS A 112 -9.65 -10.11 -14.62
C HIS A 112 -10.20 -8.90 -13.86
N THR A 113 -10.41 -7.78 -14.57
CA THR A 113 -10.86 -6.52 -13.97
C THR A 113 -12.38 -6.42 -13.90
N GLU A 114 -12.88 -5.67 -12.92
CA GLU A 114 -14.32 -5.53 -12.64
C GLU A 114 -15.04 -6.88 -12.46
N GLU A 115 -14.31 -7.87 -11.95
CA GLU A 115 -14.74 -9.24 -11.81
C GLU A 115 -14.66 -9.67 -10.34
N SER A 116 -15.83 -9.88 -9.74
CA SER A 116 -15.99 -10.16 -8.32
C SER A 116 -16.34 -11.63 -8.11
N PRO A 117 -15.71 -12.30 -7.12
CA PRO A 117 -16.03 -13.69 -6.80
C PRO A 117 -17.44 -13.81 -6.21
N GLN A 118 -18.13 -14.91 -6.53
CA GLN A 118 -19.46 -15.24 -6.02
C GLN A 118 -19.48 -16.59 -5.31
N ALA A 119 -18.69 -17.57 -5.75
CA ALA A 119 -18.54 -18.87 -5.12
C ALA A 119 -17.26 -19.57 -5.57
N ILE A 120 -16.79 -20.52 -4.76
CA ILE A 120 -15.73 -21.46 -5.11
C ILE A 120 -16.37 -22.85 -5.19
N ILE A 121 -16.10 -23.55 -6.28
CA ILE A 121 -16.64 -24.89 -6.53
C ILE A 121 -15.47 -25.87 -6.55
N LYS A 122 -15.54 -26.92 -5.73
CA LYS A 122 -14.56 -27.99 -5.72
C LYS A 122 -15.06 -29.17 -6.55
N SER A 123 -14.30 -29.52 -7.58
CA SER A 123 -14.57 -30.65 -8.47
C SER A 123 -14.16 -31.98 -7.84
N ALA A 124 -14.68 -33.08 -8.38
CA ALA A 124 -14.37 -34.44 -7.90
C ALA A 124 -12.88 -34.81 -8.03
N ASP A 125 -12.17 -34.24 -9.00
CA ASP A 125 -10.72 -34.42 -9.21
C ASP A 125 -9.85 -33.54 -8.28
N GLY A 126 -10.49 -32.75 -7.42
CA GLY A 126 -9.84 -31.83 -6.48
C GLY A 126 -9.52 -30.45 -7.05
N SER A 127 -9.77 -30.20 -8.33
CA SER A 127 -9.63 -28.85 -8.92
C SER A 127 -10.68 -27.89 -8.37
N LEU A 128 -10.35 -26.61 -8.40
CA LEU A 128 -11.21 -25.51 -7.97
C LEU A 128 -11.65 -24.68 -9.18
N SER A 129 -12.89 -24.22 -9.14
CA SER A 129 -13.43 -23.24 -10.09
C SER A 129 -13.87 -22.00 -9.34
N LEU A 130 -13.56 -20.83 -9.90
CA LEU A 130 -13.98 -19.54 -9.37
C LEU A 130 -15.20 -19.06 -10.17
N LYS A 131 -16.37 -19.06 -9.53
CA LYS A 131 -17.57 -18.43 -10.08
C LYS A 131 -17.53 -16.94 -9.77
N THR A 132 -17.75 -16.12 -10.78
CA THR A 132 -17.72 -14.66 -10.70
C THR A 132 -19.02 -14.05 -11.22
N ASN A 133 -19.15 -12.74 -11.14
CA ASN A 133 -20.25 -11.99 -11.78
C ASN A 133 -20.18 -11.99 -13.32
N LYS A 134 -19.07 -12.41 -13.93
CA LYS A 134 -18.88 -12.44 -15.40
C LYS A 134 -18.85 -13.84 -16.00
N GLY A 135 -18.68 -14.87 -15.18
CA GLY A 135 -18.64 -16.25 -15.66
C GLY A 135 -18.10 -17.20 -14.62
N THR A 136 -17.56 -18.32 -15.07
CA THR A 136 -16.83 -19.27 -14.22
C THR A 136 -15.51 -19.60 -14.90
N VAL A 137 -14.42 -19.50 -14.15
CA VAL A 137 -13.09 -19.88 -14.61
C VAL A 137 -12.68 -21.13 -13.85
N GLU A 138 -12.27 -22.17 -14.58
CA GLU A 138 -12.05 -23.51 -14.04
C GLU A 138 -10.57 -23.93 -14.02
N GLY A 139 -10.31 -25.05 -13.34
CA GLY A 139 -9.03 -25.75 -13.38
C GLY A 139 -7.96 -25.17 -12.45
N PHE A 140 -8.34 -24.38 -11.45
CA PHE A 140 -7.41 -23.88 -10.46
C PHE A 140 -6.97 -24.99 -9.51
N SER A 141 -5.67 -25.10 -9.28
CA SER A 141 -5.16 -25.93 -8.18
C SER A 141 -5.36 -25.26 -6.82
N HIS A 142 -5.36 -23.93 -6.79
CA HIS A 142 -5.52 -23.12 -5.59
C HIS A 142 -6.30 -21.84 -5.92
N VAL A 143 -7.08 -21.35 -4.97
CA VAL A 143 -7.67 -20.02 -4.99
C VAL A 143 -7.16 -19.29 -3.74
N MET A 144 -6.51 -18.15 -3.93
CA MET A 144 -5.95 -17.32 -2.86
C MET A 144 -6.77 -16.05 -2.70
N PHE A 145 -7.20 -15.74 -1.48
CA PHE A 145 -7.85 -14.48 -1.16
C PHE A 145 -6.84 -13.50 -0.52
N ALA A 146 -6.57 -12.41 -1.23
CA ALA A 146 -5.77 -11.28 -0.81
C ALA A 146 -6.63 -10.01 -0.77
N THR A 147 -7.79 -10.09 -0.11
CA THR A 147 -8.83 -9.06 -0.16
C THR A 147 -8.73 -7.98 0.92
N GLY A 148 -7.59 -7.93 1.61
CA GLY A 148 -7.29 -7.00 2.68
C GLY A 148 -7.03 -7.71 4.00
N ARG A 149 -6.71 -6.91 5.02
CA ARG A 149 -6.51 -7.36 6.39
C ARG A 149 -7.44 -6.60 7.32
N ARG A 150 -7.81 -7.21 8.44
CA ARG A 150 -8.61 -6.59 9.50
C ARG A 150 -7.81 -6.54 10.80
N PRO A 151 -7.97 -5.48 11.62
CA PRO A 151 -7.41 -5.43 12.97
C PRO A 151 -7.71 -6.71 13.76
N ASN A 152 -6.70 -7.25 14.44
CA ASN A 152 -6.82 -8.50 15.17
C ASN A 152 -7.35 -8.28 16.61
N THR A 153 -8.54 -7.72 16.73
CA THR A 153 -9.11 -7.26 18.02
C THR A 153 -10.15 -8.19 18.64
N LYS A 154 -10.55 -9.24 17.92
CA LYS A 154 -11.55 -10.21 18.39
C LYS A 154 -11.07 -10.90 19.66
N ASN A 155 -11.98 -11.05 20.63
CA ASN A 155 -11.78 -11.79 21.88
C ASN A 155 -10.62 -11.27 22.75
N LEU A 156 -10.26 -9.98 22.66
CA LEU A 156 -9.23 -9.36 23.51
C LEU A 156 -9.75 -8.70 24.78
N GLY A 157 -11.07 -8.67 25.03
CA GLY A 157 -11.65 -8.02 26.21
C GLY A 157 -11.70 -6.48 26.15
N LEU A 158 -11.51 -5.89 24.96
CA LEU A 158 -11.41 -4.43 24.77
C LEU A 158 -12.69 -3.68 25.15
N GLU A 159 -13.85 -4.21 24.73
CA GLU A 159 -15.15 -3.60 25.03
C GLU A 159 -15.44 -3.59 26.53
N SER A 160 -15.14 -4.70 27.24
CA SER A 160 -15.37 -4.81 28.68
C SER A 160 -14.53 -3.85 29.51
N VAL A 161 -13.36 -3.45 29.02
CA VAL A 161 -12.48 -2.48 29.71
C VAL A 161 -12.67 -1.04 29.22
N GLY A 162 -13.60 -0.80 28.28
CA GLY A 162 -13.94 0.54 27.79
C GLY A 162 -13.04 1.10 26.69
N VAL A 163 -12.26 0.26 26.00
CA VAL A 163 -11.49 0.67 24.81
C VAL A 163 -12.44 0.82 23.62
N LYS A 164 -12.48 2.03 23.05
CA LYS A 164 -13.30 2.34 21.86
C LYS A 164 -12.69 1.72 20.61
N MET A 165 -13.55 1.20 19.75
CA MET A 165 -13.18 0.63 18.46
C MET A 165 -14.12 1.12 17.38
N THR A 166 -13.60 1.24 16.17
CA THR A 166 -14.36 1.52 14.96
C THR A 166 -15.17 0.29 14.52
N ASN A 167 -16.11 0.48 13.57
CA ASN A 167 -16.94 -0.61 13.03
C ASN A 167 -16.16 -1.74 12.35
N ASN A 168 -14.95 -1.50 11.86
CA ASN A 168 -14.07 -2.52 11.29
C ASN A 168 -13.14 -3.18 12.33
N GLY A 169 -13.31 -2.86 13.61
CA GLY A 169 -12.57 -3.42 14.74
C GLY A 169 -11.24 -2.75 15.01
N ALA A 170 -10.93 -1.60 14.42
CA ALA A 170 -9.69 -0.87 14.71
C ALA A 170 -9.78 -0.18 16.07
N ILE A 171 -8.68 -0.19 16.84
CA ILE A 171 -8.64 0.51 18.13
C ILE A 171 -8.53 2.00 17.87
N GLU A 172 -9.46 2.78 18.41
CA GLU A 172 -9.41 4.24 18.34
C GLU A 172 -8.32 4.76 19.27
N VAL A 173 -7.45 5.62 18.71
CA VAL A 173 -6.29 6.18 19.41
C VAL A 173 -6.10 7.65 19.06
N ASP A 174 -5.65 8.43 20.04
CA ASP A 174 -5.26 9.83 19.88
C ASP A 174 -3.95 10.01 19.11
N GLU A 175 -3.54 11.25 18.86
CA GLU A 175 -2.31 11.57 18.12
C GLU A 175 -0.99 11.07 18.75
N TYR A 176 -1.01 10.61 20.00
CA TYR A 176 0.14 10.01 20.69
C TYR A 176 0.06 8.47 20.73
N SER A 177 -1.03 7.88 20.24
CA SER A 177 -1.34 6.43 20.25
C SER A 177 -1.95 5.92 21.56
N CYS A 178 -2.51 6.82 22.38
CA CYS A 178 -3.27 6.47 23.59
C CYS A 178 -4.72 6.14 23.24
N THR A 179 -5.28 5.10 23.86
CA THR A 179 -6.69 4.71 23.62
C THR A 179 -7.65 5.55 24.45
N SER A 180 -8.95 5.24 24.42
CA SER A 180 -9.95 5.83 25.33
C SER A 180 -9.71 5.49 26.81
N VAL A 181 -8.83 4.54 27.12
CA VAL A 181 -8.44 4.16 28.47
C VAL A 181 -6.99 4.61 28.70
N PRO A 182 -6.71 5.55 29.63
CA PRO A 182 -5.38 6.19 29.74
C PRO A 182 -4.18 5.26 29.99
N SER A 183 -4.40 4.09 30.57
CA SER A 183 -3.36 3.08 30.81
C SER A 183 -3.12 2.16 29.61
N ILE A 184 -3.99 2.19 28.59
CA ILE A 184 -3.95 1.31 27.43
C ILE A 184 -3.59 2.11 26.18
N TRP A 185 -2.62 1.60 25.44
CA TRP A 185 -2.06 2.18 24.22
C TRP A 185 -2.19 1.18 23.08
N ALA A 186 -2.24 1.65 21.83
CA ALA A 186 -2.27 0.76 20.68
C ALA A 186 -1.46 1.32 19.50
N VAL A 187 -0.69 0.46 18.83
CA VAL A 187 0.18 0.83 17.69
C VAL A 187 0.15 -0.24 16.60
N GLY A 188 0.52 0.16 15.39
CA GLY A 188 0.57 -0.67 14.19
C GLY A 188 -0.81 -0.98 13.63
N ASP A 189 -0.89 -2.08 12.87
CA ASP A 189 -2.08 -2.45 12.07
C ASP A 189 -3.38 -2.59 12.87
N VAL A 190 -3.30 -2.77 14.20
CA VAL A 190 -4.50 -2.84 15.05
C VAL A 190 -5.24 -1.50 15.13
N THR A 191 -4.56 -0.39 14.82
CA THR A 191 -5.13 0.97 14.76
C THR A 191 -5.69 1.31 13.37
N ASP A 192 -5.38 0.49 12.35
CA ASP A 192 -5.74 0.69 10.94
C ASP A 192 -5.40 2.08 10.37
N ARG A 193 -4.30 2.69 10.84
CA ARG A 193 -3.73 3.93 10.28
C ARG A 193 -3.00 3.64 8.96
N ILE A 194 -1.69 3.39 9.03
CA ILE A 194 -0.87 2.97 7.89
C ILE A 194 -0.24 1.62 8.25
N ASN A 195 -0.68 0.57 7.57
CA ASN A 195 -0.32 -0.82 7.89
C ASN A 195 1.04 -1.19 7.26
N LEU A 196 2.11 -0.63 7.83
CA LEU A 196 3.50 -0.84 7.43
C LEU A 196 4.37 -1.05 8.68
N THR A 197 5.27 -2.03 8.63
CA THR A 197 6.18 -2.32 9.76
C THR A 197 7.00 -1.12 10.22
N PRO A 198 7.63 -0.31 9.34
CA PRO A 198 8.37 0.89 9.78
C PRO A 198 7.48 1.93 10.48
N VAL A 199 6.20 2.01 10.13
CA VAL A 199 5.24 2.90 10.79
C VAL A 199 4.94 2.39 12.20
N ALA A 200 4.67 1.10 12.38
CA ALA A 200 4.45 0.52 13.71
C ALA A 200 5.68 0.71 14.63
N LEU A 201 6.89 0.59 14.08
CA LEU A 201 8.14 0.88 14.81
C LEU A 201 8.24 2.35 15.22
N MET A 202 7.92 3.27 14.32
CA MET A 202 7.88 4.72 14.62
C MET A 202 6.86 5.04 15.72
N GLU A 203 5.66 4.48 15.63
CA GLU A 203 4.60 4.67 16.62
C GLU A 203 5.00 4.14 17.99
N GLY A 204 5.55 2.92 18.05
CA GLY A 204 6.07 2.34 19.31
C GLY A 204 7.21 3.17 19.90
N GLY A 205 8.12 3.68 19.08
CA GLY A 205 9.20 4.57 19.51
C GLY A 205 8.68 5.90 20.07
N ALA A 206 7.69 6.51 19.40
CA ALA A 206 7.05 7.75 19.83
C ALA A 206 6.29 7.58 21.17
N MET A 207 5.59 6.46 21.33
CA MET A 207 4.92 6.09 22.58
C MET A 207 5.94 5.89 23.72
N ALA A 208 7.05 5.17 23.47
CA ALA A 208 8.07 4.93 24.49
C ALA A 208 8.72 6.23 25.00
N LYS A 209 9.00 7.18 24.09
CA LYS A 209 9.48 8.52 24.47
C LYS A 209 8.46 9.27 25.33
N THR A 210 7.19 9.24 24.92
CA THR A 210 6.09 9.89 25.61
C THR A 210 5.92 9.37 27.03
N LEU A 211 5.92 8.04 27.21
CA LEU A 211 5.67 7.41 28.51
C LEU A 211 6.89 7.36 29.44
N PHE A 212 8.09 7.12 28.90
CA PHE A 212 9.25 6.77 29.72
C PHE A 212 10.37 7.80 29.71
N GLN A 213 10.32 8.79 28.80
CA GLN A 213 11.32 9.87 28.71
C GLN A 213 10.73 11.25 28.99
N ASN A 214 9.43 11.35 29.30
CA ASN A 214 8.71 12.63 29.44
C ASN A 214 8.91 13.55 28.23
N GLU A 215 9.02 12.98 27.03
CA GLU A 215 9.14 13.69 25.75
C GLU A 215 7.90 13.37 24.91
N PRO A 216 6.78 14.12 25.06
CA PRO A 216 5.57 13.89 24.27
C PRO A 216 5.89 13.94 22.77
N THR A 217 5.79 12.78 22.11
CA THR A 217 6.20 12.59 20.71
C THR A 217 5.04 12.04 19.91
N LYS A 218 4.68 12.72 18.82
CA LYS A 218 3.65 12.27 17.88
C LYS A 218 4.30 11.51 16.72
N PRO A 219 3.73 10.39 16.25
CA PRO A 219 4.17 9.77 15.00
C PRO A 219 3.93 10.72 13.80
N ASP A 220 4.88 10.78 12.85
CA ASP A 220 4.79 11.63 11.66
C ASP A 220 4.44 10.80 10.42
N TYR A 221 3.20 10.89 9.98
CA TYR A 221 2.67 10.14 8.83
C TYR A 221 2.87 10.85 7.48
N ARG A 222 3.52 12.02 7.46
CA ARG A 222 3.78 12.74 6.21
C ARG A 222 4.87 12.03 5.42
N ALA A 223 4.62 11.85 4.13
CA ALA A 223 5.59 11.31 3.17
C ALA A 223 6.20 9.97 3.63
N VAL A 224 5.37 9.05 4.13
CA VAL A 224 5.83 7.68 4.43
C VAL A 224 6.19 6.98 3.12
N PRO A 225 7.47 6.58 2.91
CA PRO A 225 7.84 5.83 1.74
C PRO A 225 7.24 4.44 1.79
N SER A 226 6.78 3.94 0.65
CA SER A 226 6.22 2.60 0.51
C SER A 226 6.76 1.93 -0.75
N ALA A 227 6.81 0.60 -0.70
CA ALA A 227 7.20 -0.22 -1.82
C ALA A 227 6.20 -1.37 -2.00
N VAL A 228 6.04 -1.80 -3.24
CA VAL A 228 5.32 -3.03 -3.61
C VAL A 228 6.29 -3.90 -4.38
N PHE A 229 6.55 -5.10 -3.89
CA PHE A 229 7.49 -6.05 -4.50
C PHE A 229 6.81 -6.85 -5.62
N SER A 230 5.99 -6.19 -6.42
CA SER A 230 5.44 -6.72 -7.66
C SER A 230 6.55 -6.89 -8.70
N GLN A 231 6.20 -7.39 -9.89
CA GLN A 231 7.12 -7.52 -11.01
C GLN A 231 6.53 -6.81 -12.23
N PRO A 232 6.96 -5.57 -12.52
CA PRO A 232 8.06 -4.82 -11.89
C PRO A 232 7.73 -4.28 -10.48
N PRO A 233 8.74 -4.01 -9.63
CA PRO A 233 8.52 -3.43 -8.30
C PRO A 233 8.18 -1.95 -8.40
N ILE A 234 7.45 -1.45 -7.40
CA ILE A 234 7.05 -0.04 -7.28
C ILE A 234 7.66 0.53 -6.01
N GLY A 235 8.17 1.76 -6.09
CA GLY A 235 8.50 2.59 -4.94
C GLY A 235 7.81 3.94 -5.07
N GLN A 236 7.22 4.44 -3.99
CA GLN A 236 6.57 5.75 -3.97
C GLN A 236 6.75 6.44 -2.61
N VAL A 237 6.65 7.76 -2.61
CA VAL A 237 6.67 8.59 -1.41
C VAL A 237 5.94 9.89 -1.70
N GLY A 238 5.09 10.32 -0.76
CA GLY A 238 4.34 11.57 -0.91
C GLY A 238 2.95 11.42 -1.50
N LEU A 239 2.51 12.50 -2.14
CA LEU A 239 1.20 12.59 -2.78
C LEU A 239 1.22 11.97 -4.17
N THR A 240 0.12 11.35 -4.55
CA THR A 240 -0.23 11.05 -5.95
C THR A 240 -0.52 12.34 -6.72
N GLU A 241 -0.54 12.29 -8.05
CA GLU A 241 -0.89 13.47 -8.86
C GLU A 241 -2.28 14.00 -8.49
N GLU A 242 -3.24 13.09 -8.32
CA GLU A 242 -4.62 13.44 -8.00
C GLU A 242 -4.74 14.10 -6.62
N GLN A 243 -3.96 13.64 -5.64
CA GLN A 243 -3.90 14.26 -4.32
C GLN A 243 -3.20 15.63 -4.37
N ALA A 244 -2.09 15.75 -5.10
CA ALA A 244 -1.33 16.99 -5.22
C ALA A 244 -2.13 18.07 -5.94
N THR A 245 -2.84 17.73 -7.03
CA THR A 245 -3.76 18.65 -7.71
C THR A 245 -4.85 19.10 -6.75
N LYS A 246 -5.46 18.18 -6.00
CA LYS A 246 -6.52 18.54 -5.04
C LYS A 246 -6.03 19.44 -3.91
N GLU A 247 -4.80 19.26 -3.44
CA GLU A 247 -4.24 20.01 -2.31
C GLU A 247 -3.67 21.37 -2.70
N TYR A 248 -2.98 21.45 -3.84
CA TYR A 248 -2.22 22.64 -4.25
C TYR A 248 -2.78 23.34 -5.49
N GLY A 249 -3.71 22.73 -6.22
CA GLY A 249 -4.23 23.20 -7.50
C GLY A 249 -3.17 23.09 -8.61
N ASP A 250 -2.32 24.11 -8.70
CA ASP A 250 -1.33 24.24 -9.76
C ASP A 250 -0.08 23.38 -9.47
N ILE A 251 0.17 22.39 -10.33
CA ILE A 251 1.32 21.48 -10.18
C ILE A 251 2.08 21.27 -11.49
N ASP A 252 3.38 20.99 -11.35
CA ASP A 252 4.24 20.55 -12.45
C ASP A 252 4.53 19.05 -12.29
N VAL A 253 4.34 18.30 -13.37
CA VAL A 253 4.50 16.84 -13.39
C VAL A 253 5.58 16.48 -14.39
N PHE A 254 6.53 15.66 -13.94
CA PHE A 254 7.66 15.18 -14.72
C PHE A 254 7.57 13.65 -14.79
N THR A 255 7.72 13.08 -15.99
CA THR A 255 7.67 11.64 -16.20
C THR A 255 8.79 11.18 -17.11
N ALA A 256 9.27 9.95 -16.90
CA ALA A 256 10.19 9.26 -17.77
C ALA A 256 9.73 7.81 -17.96
N ASN A 257 9.71 7.33 -19.21
CA ASN A 257 9.32 5.97 -19.53
C ASN A 257 10.26 5.36 -20.57
N PHE A 258 11.17 4.49 -20.13
CA PHE A 258 12.27 4.01 -20.96
C PHE A 258 12.51 2.51 -20.78
N ARG A 259 13.24 1.92 -21.72
CA ARG A 259 13.70 0.53 -21.65
C ARG A 259 15.12 0.53 -21.10
N PRO A 260 15.39 -0.04 -19.92
CA PRO A 260 16.74 -0.04 -19.35
C PRO A 260 17.68 -0.90 -20.21
N LEU A 261 18.97 -0.55 -20.25
CA LEU A 261 19.98 -1.26 -21.06
C LEU A 261 19.97 -2.78 -20.82
N LYS A 262 19.79 -3.22 -19.56
CA LYS A 262 19.64 -4.63 -19.21
C LYS A 262 18.50 -5.31 -19.97
N ALA A 263 17.33 -4.67 -20.07
CA ALA A 263 16.18 -5.20 -20.79
C ALA A 263 16.42 -5.20 -22.31
N THR A 264 17.09 -4.17 -22.83
CA THR A 264 17.50 -4.09 -24.24
C THR A 264 18.43 -5.24 -24.62
N LEU A 265 19.45 -5.52 -23.81
CA LEU A 265 20.42 -6.59 -24.07
C LEU A 265 19.84 -8.00 -23.87
N SER A 266 18.95 -8.17 -22.88
CA SER A 266 18.34 -9.48 -22.59
C SER A 266 17.13 -9.81 -23.47
N GLY A 267 16.65 -8.87 -24.29
CA GLY A 267 15.43 -9.02 -25.08
C GLY A 267 14.14 -8.99 -24.26
N LEU A 268 14.21 -8.77 -22.94
CA LEU A 268 13.04 -8.69 -22.07
C LEU A 268 12.19 -7.45 -22.39
N PRO A 269 10.84 -7.56 -22.34
CA PRO A 269 9.94 -6.44 -22.66
C PRO A 269 9.88 -5.37 -21.55
N ASP A 270 10.58 -5.59 -20.44
CA ASP A 270 10.61 -4.73 -19.27
C ASP A 270 10.89 -3.26 -19.59
N ARG A 271 10.03 -2.39 -19.06
CA ARG A 271 10.22 -0.94 -19.02
C ARG A 271 10.38 -0.44 -17.59
N VAL A 272 10.88 0.77 -17.46
CA VAL A 272 10.88 1.53 -16.21
C VAL A 272 10.04 2.78 -16.43
N PHE A 273 9.12 3.04 -15.52
CA PHE A 273 8.35 4.27 -15.46
C PHE A 273 8.70 5.01 -14.18
N MET A 274 9.01 6.29 -14.32
CA MET A 274 9.29 7.20 -13.23
C MET A 274 8.37 8.40 -13.36
N LYS A 275 7.88 8.86 -12.21
CA LYS A 275 7.04 10.04 -12.12
C LYS A 275 7.43 10.84 -10.90
N LEU A 276 7.46 12.15 -11.12
CA LEU A 276 7.81 13.12 -10.12
C LEU A 276 6.75 14.24 -10.14
N ILE A 277 6.11 14.40 -9.00
CA ILE A 277 5.20 15.50 -8.66
C ILE A 277 5.87 16.21 -7.48
N GLY A 278 5.86 17.55 -7.44
CA GLY A 278 6.45 18.39 -6.38
C GLY A 278 6.90 17.62 -5.12
N PHE A 279 8.22 17.48 -4.96
CA PHE A 279 8.87 16.39 -4.21
C PHE A 279 8.49 16.25 -2.73
N ALA A 280 8.16 15.04 -2.28
CA ALA A 280 7.87 14.74 -0.87
C ALA A 280 9.10 14.56 0.07
N VAL A 281 10.22 14.01 -0.42
CA VAL A 281 11.50 13.96 0.34
C VAL A 281 12.09 15.36 0.48
N ALA A 282 11.93 16.15 -0.58
CA ALA A 282 12.27 17.56 -0.59
C ALA A 282 11.33 18.37 0.31
N ILE A 283 10.01 18.08 0.36
CA ILE A 283 9.08 18.70 1.31
C ILE A 283 9.49 18.43 2.77
N LYS A 284 9.97 17.23 3.11
CA LYS A 284 10.43 16.93 4.48
C LYS A 284 11.79 17.58 4.80
N ALA A 285 12.64 17.80 3.80
CA ALA A 285 13.99 18.38 3.94
C ALA A 285 14.12 19.85 3.49
N GLY A 286 13.05 20.49 3.01
CA GLY A 286 13.06 21.83 2.40
C GLY A 286 13.71 21.94 1.01
N LEU A 287 13.99 20.83 0.32
CA LEU A 287 14.64 20.84 -1.00
C LEU A 287 13.62 21.21 -2.11
N THR A 288 14.13 21.63 -3.25
CA THR A 288 13.38 22.09 -4.43
C THR A 288 13.76 21.28 -5.67
N LYS A 289 13.04 21.48 -6.79
CA LYS A 289 13.41 20.89 -8.08
C LYS A 289 14.78 21.38 -8.57
N GLU A 290 15.12 22.62 -8.25
CA GLU A 290 16.42 23.23 -8.56
C GLU A 290 17.56 22.49 -7.85
N ASP A 291 17.36 22.08 -6.59
CA ASP A 291 18.33 21.27 -5.86
C ASP A 291 18.60 19.93 -6.57
N PHE A 292 17.57 19.26 -7.08
CA PHE A 292 17.76 18.02 -7.86
C PHE A 292 18.47 18.26 -9.18
N ASP A 293 18.14 19.34 -9.90
CA ASP A 293 18.80 19.70 -11.15
C ASP A 293 20.27 20.08 -11.00
N SER A 294 20.66 20.45 -9.77
CA SER A 294 22.04 20.72 -9.37
C SER A 294 22.84 19.47 -9.02
N ILE A 295 22.17 18.34 -8.76
CA ILE A 295 22.82 17.06 -8.45
C ILE A 295 23.29 16.38 -9.75
N VAL A 296 24.56 15.95 -9.76
CA VAL A 296 25.12 15.17 -10.88
C VAL A 296 24.61 13.72 -10.79
N GLY A 297 24.07 13.21 -11.89
CA GLY A 297 23.57 11.83 -11.99
C GLY A 297 24.67 10.78 -11.85
N ILE A 298 24.32 9.66 -11.22
CA ILE A 298 25.19 8.48 -11.16
C ILE A 298 24.94 7.64 -12.41
N HIS A 299 25.85 7.73 -13.38
CA HIS A 299 25.75 7.01 -14.64
C HIS A 299 26.41 5.61 -14.54
N LEU A 300 25.84 4.50 -15.01
CA LEU A 300 24.56 4.26 -15.70
C LEU A 300 23.53 3.69 -14.71
N THR A 301 22.59 4.51 -14.23
CA THR A 301 21.57 4.04 -13.26
C THR A 301 20.20 4.56 -13.59
N ALA A 302 19.15 3.78 -13.31
CA ALA A 302 17.78 4.29 -13.44
C ALA A 302 17.55 5.51 -12.54
N ALA A 303 18.22 5.59 -11.38
CA ALA A 303 18.10 6.70 -10.45
C ALA A 303 18.63 8.04 -11.02
N GLU A 304 19.52 8.01 -12.03
CA GLU A 304 20.02 9.24 -12.66
C GLU A 304 18.91 10.03 -13.36
N GLU A 305 17.83 9.37 -13.81
CA GLU A 305 16.68 10.02 -14.43
C GLU A 305 15.96 10.99 -13.48
N PHE A 306 16.02 10.78 -12.15
CA PHE A 306 15.43 11.72 -11.18
C PHE A 306 16.09 13.09 -11.18
N VAL A 307 17.37 13.19 -11.57
CA VAL A 307 18.14 14.45 -11.57
C VAL A 307 18.32 15.04 -12.97
N THR A 308 17.78 14.39 -14.01
CA THR A 308 17.86 14.86 -15.40
C THR A 308 16.50 15.30 -15.98
N MET A 309 15.39 15.08 -15.27
CA MET A 309 14.05 15.57 -15.64
C MET A 309 13.91 17.10 -15.52
N ARG A 310 14.53 17.88 -16.43
CA ARG A 310 14.60 19.36 -16.34
C ARG A 310 13.34 20.11 -16.77
N THR A 311 12.54 19.53 -17.65
CA THR A 311 11.34 20.17 -18.21
C THR A 311 10.10 19.39 -17.80
N PRO A 312 9.06 20.05 -17.27
CA PRO A 312 7.82 19.35 -16.90
C PRO A 312 7.19 18.74 -18.15
N THR A 313 6.77 17.48 -18.05
CA THR A 313 6.06 16.79 -19.13
C THR A 313 4.66 17.39 -19.31
N ARG A 314 4.05 17.84 -18.21
CA ARG A 314 2.78 18.58 -18.23
C ARG A 314 2.66 19.54 -17.05
N LYS A 315 1.83 20.57 -17.23
CA LYS A 315 1.46 21.56 -16.23
C LYS A 315 -0.03 21.47 -16.00
N ILE A 316 -0.45 21.24 -14.77
CA ILE A 316 -1.86 21.31 -14.37
C ILE A 316 -2.06 22.67 -13.73
N ARG A 317 -3.04 23.43 -14.22
CA ARG A 317 -3.38 24.76 -13.72
C ARG A 317 -4.88 24.82 -13.48
N GLU A 318 -5.31 24.98 -12.24
CA GLU A 318 -6.72 25.21 -11.90
C GLU A 318 -7.10 26.66 -12.12
N HIS A 319 -6.12 27.57 -12.10
CA HIS A 319 -6.32 28.98 -12.37
C HIS A 319 -5.51 29.32 -13.62
N PRO A 320 -6.13 29.39 -14.82
CA PRO A 320 -5.41 29.85 -15.99
C PRO A 320 -4.84 31.24 -15.70
N PRO A 321 -3.60 31.55 -16.15
CA PRO A 321 -3.12 32.91 -16.06
C PRO A 321 -4.17 33.82 -16.70
N ALA A 322 -4.53 34.92 -16.05
CA ALA A 322 -5.41 35.91 -16.65
C ALA A 322 -4.89 36.21 -18.05
N GLU A 323 -5.72 35.98 -19.07
CA GLU A 323 -5.32 36.19 -20.46
C GLU A 323 -4.78 37.61 -20.63
N GLY A 324 -3.53 37.70 -21.09
CA GLY A 324 -2.95 38.96 -21.55
C GLY A 324 -2.29 39.82 -20.47
N LYS A 325 -1.18 39.35 -19.89
CA LYS A 325 -0.02 40.23 -19.63
C LYS A 325 1.25 39.51 -20.02
N THR A 326 1.95 40.05 -21.01
CA THR A 326 3.32 39.62 -21.33
C THR A 326 4.23 39.99 -20.16
N ASP A 327 5.33 39.25 -19.99
CA ASP A 327 6.36 39.44 -18.94
C ASP A 327 6.89 40.89 -18.82
N HIS A 328 6.62 41.72 -19.82
CA HIS A 328 6.99 43.12 -19.87
C HIS A 328 6.12 44.04 -18.98
N ASP A 329 4.88 43.66 -18.68
CA ASP A 329 3.92 44.52 -17.97
C ASP A 329 3.94 44.36 -16.45
N VAL A 330 4.57 43.30 -15.93
CA VAL A 330 4.69 43.07 -14.47
C VAL A 330 5.82 43.92 -13.88
N LYS A 331 6.88 44.21 -14.64
CA LYS A 331 8.01 45.05 -14.19
C LYS A 331 7.72 46.54 -14.16
N ALA A 332 6.62 47.01 -14.75
CA ALA A 332 6.22 48.42 -14.69
C ALA A 332 5.30 48.74 -13.49
N ALA A 333 4.71 47.73 -12.85
CA ALA A 333 3.80 47.90 -11.71
C ALA A 333 4.48 47.77 -10.34
N ALA A 334 5.69 47.21 -10.29
CA ALA A 334 6.55 47.25 -9.13
C ALA A 334 7.66 48.28 -9.41
N GLY A 335 7.43 49.53 -9.04
CA GLY A 335 8.45 50.57 -9.13
C GLY A 335 9.59 50.33 -8.13
N VAL A 336 10.52 49.43 -8.47
CA VAL A 336 11.96 49.39 -8.13
C VAL A 336 12.68 48.62 -9.24
#